data_AF-A0A7U2R051-F1
#
_entry.id   AF-A0A7U2R051-F1
#
_cell.length_a   1.000
_cell.length_b   1.000
_cell.length_c   1.000
_cell.angle_alpha   90.00
_cell.angle_beta   90.00
_cell.angle_gamma   90.00
#
_symmetry.space_group_name_H-M   'P 1'
#
loop_
_entity.id
_entity.type
_entity.pdbx_description
1 polymer ?
#
loop_
_entity_poly.entity_id
_entity_poly.type
_entity_poly.pdbx_seq_one_letter_code
_entity_poly.pdbx_strand_id
1 'polypeptide(L)'
;MRELLCLVFLDITESLFRARIPIIEYRVRDPYLINHHAGLCGSPLPILYRVCLLGAAIRKGSQHPVSHNCFDILREEIVAFAPSVSAATAGRFSEEEMLLLLTQANLHRNAALLILHRLRFPFGDQDDDAEFLSQTIIREMQYCLAMTKHYPPNISLVLPVAGAEVQDSVGRENILSSLQSRDEGTTRYLFDLFDEDDNLSIPL
;
A
#
# COMPACT_ATOMS: atom_id res chain seq x y z
N MET A 1 22.81 -5.79 2.76
CA MET A 1 21.72 -6.26 1.87
C MET A 1 20.32 -6.25 2.51
N ARG A 2 20.17 -6.38 3.84
CA ARG A 2 18.88 -6.12 4.54
C ARG A 2 18.38 -4.67 4.39
N GLU A 3 19.32 -3.74 4.22
CA GLU A 3 19.08 -2.30 4.02
C GLU A 3 18.46 -1.95 2.67
N LEU A 4 18.52 -2.83 1.65
CA LEU A 4 17.89 -2.55 0.36
C LEU A 4 16.37 -2.72 0.41
N LEU A 5 15.85 -3.50 1.37
CA LEU A 5 14.42 -3.81 1.41
C LEU A 5 13.55 -2.58 1.70
N CYS A 6 14.05 -1.62 2.49
CA CYS A 6 13.33 -0.37 2.71
C CYS A 6 13.26 0.47 1.43
N LEU A 7 14.36 0.55 0.67
CA LEU A 7 14.41 1.28 -0.60
C LEU A 7 13.47 0.65 -1.64
N VAL A 8 13.46 -0.68 -1.74
CA VAL A 8 12.51 -1.40 -2.61
C VAL A 8 11.08 -1.13 -2.19
N PHE A 9 10.78 -1.21 -0.88
CA PHE A 9 9.43 -0.94 -0.38
C PHE A 9 8.97 0.48 -0.74
N LEU A 10 9.81 1.49 -0.50
CA LEU A 10 9.52 2.88 -0.84
C LEU A 10 9.31 3.07 -2.36
N ASP A 11 10.21 2.54 -3.19
CA ASP A 11 10.13 2.57 -4.65
C ASP A 11 8.82 1.94 -5.16
N ILE A 12 8.43 0.79 -4.61
CA ILE A 12 7.15 0.14 -4.93
C ILE A 12 5.96 0.97 -4.48
N THR A 13 5.95 1.50 -3.25
CA THR A 13 4.81 2.28 -2.76
C THR A 13 4.59 3.55 -3.57
N GLU A 14 5.68 4.23 -3.95
CA GLU A 14 5.65 5.42 -4.79
C GLU A 14 5.19 5.07 -6.22
N SER A 15 5.68 3.96 -6.75
CA SER A 15 5.31 3.47 -8.09
C SER A 15 3.86 3.03 -8.17
N LEU A 16 3.32 2.39 -7.12
CA LEU A 16 1.90 2.08 -7.01
C LEU A 16 1.06 3.34 -7.07
N PHE A 17 1.43 4.35 -6.29
CA PHE A 17 0.70 5.61 -6.24
C PHE A 17 0.70 6.34 -7.60
N ARG A 18 1.85 6.36 -8.29
CA ARG A 18 2.00 7.08 -9.57
C ARG A 18 1.70 6.25 -10.81
N ALA A 19 1.31 4.99 -10.66
CA ALA A 19 1.20 4.02 -11.75
C ALA A 19 2.46 4.01 -12.65
N ARG A 20 3.63 3.88 -12.02
CA ARG A 20 4.95 3.78 -12.68
C ARG A 20 5.56 2.40 -12.46
N ILE A 21 6.60 2.08 -13.23
CA ILE A 21 7.35 0.84 -13.05
C ILE A 21 8.42 1.11 -11.97
N PRO A 22 8.49 0.31 -10.88
CA PRO A 22 9.53 0.44 -9.88
C PRO A 22 10.91 0.21 -10.50
N ILE A 23 11.92 0.90 -10.00
CA ILE A 23 13.31 0.78 -10.46
C ILE A 23 13.87 -0.61 -10.12
N ILE A 24 13.51 -1.14 -8.94
CA ILE A 24 14.10 -2.36 -8.41
C ILE A 24 13.09 -3.52 -8.45
N GLU A 25 13.38 -4.52 -9.29
CA GLU A 25 12.69 -5.81 -9.22
C GLU A 25 13.27 -6.63 -8.05
N TYR A 26 12.52 -6.74 -6.96
CA TYR A 26 12.94 -7.49 -5.79
C TYR A 26 12.55 -8.97 -5.88
N ARG A 27 13.51 -9.84 -5.54
CA ARG A 27 13.28 -11.28 -5.34
C ARG A 27 13.36 -11.61 -3.86
N VAL A 28 12.31 -12.27 -3.35
CA VAL A 28 12.25 -12.68 -1.95
C VAL A 28 13.38 -13.66 -1.67
N ARG A 29 14.29 -13.27 -0.77
CA ARG A 29 15.38 -14.14 -0.30
C ARG A 29 15.01 -14.86 1.00
N ASP A 30 14.28 -14.17 1.88
CA ASP A 30 13.82 -14.68 3.17
C ASP A 30 12.40 -14.15 3.41
N PRO A 31 11.36 -15.00 3.36
CA PRO A 31 9.97 -14.58 3.57
C PRO A 31 9.66 -14.24 5.02
N TYR A 32 10.51 -14.61 5.98
CA TYR A 32 10.33 -14.33 7.42
C TYR A 32 11.12 -13.10 7.88
N LEU A 33 11.79 -12.41 6.97
CA LEU A 33 12.58 -11.23 7.28
C LEU A 33 11.67 -10.06 7.67
N ILE A 34 11.80 -9.63 8.92
CA ILE A 34 11.20 -8.38 9.40
C ILE A 34 12.16 -7.23 9.17
N ASN A 35 11.72 -6.23 8.43
CA ASN A 35 12.47 -4.99 8.21
C ASN A 35 11.89 -3.86 9.08
N HIS A 36 12.76 -2.97 9.56
CA HIS A 36 12.34 -1.86 10.43
C HIS A 36 11.40 -0.86 9.73
N HIS A 37 11.50 -0.70 8.41
CA HIS A 37 10.56 0.10 7.61
C HIS A 37 9.51 -0.76 6.91
N ALA A 38 9.93 -1.77 6.13
CA ALA A 38 8.96 -2.56 5.36
C ALA A 38 8.12 -3.51 6.23
N GLY A 39 8.41 -3.66 7.53
CA GLY A 39 7.69 -4.53 8.44
C GLY A 39 7.68 -5.98 7.93
N LEU A 40 6.47 -6.52 7.80
CA LEU A 40 6.20 -7.85 7.22
C LEU A 40 5.85 -7.79 5.72
N CYS A 41 5.93 -6.63 5.08
CA CYS A 41 5.64 -6.45 3.67
C CYS A 41 6.76 -6.91 2.73
N GLY A 42 7.78 -7.61 3.20
CA GLY A 42 8.88 -8.11 2.35
C GLY A 42 8.45 -9.16 1.32
N SER A 43 7.61 -10.12 1.72
CA SER A 43 7.13 -11.19 0.82
C SER A 43 6.10 -10.74 -0.24
N PRO A 44 5.21 -9.76 -0.01
CA PRO A 44 4.29 -9.31 -1.06
C PRO A 44 4.94 -8.36 -2.08
N LEU A 45 6.17 -7.84 -1.87
CA LEU A 45 6.80 -6.89 -2.81
C LEU A 45 6.82 -7.34 -4.28
N PRO A 46 7.14 -8.60 -4.63
CA PRO A 46 7.10 -9.03 -6.02
C PRO A 46 5.68 -9.00 -6.62
N ILE A 47 4.66 -9.27 -5.80
CA ILE A 47 3.25 -9.19 -6.22
C ILE A 47 2.88 -7.72 -6.47
N LEU A 48 3.26 -6.82 -5.55
CA LEU A 48 3.03 -5.38 -5.69
C LEU A 48 3.76 -4.79 -6.90
N TYR A 49 4.99 -5.23 -7.18
CA TYR A 49 5.73 -4.85 -8.39
C TYR A 49 4.94 -5.17 -9.66
N ARG A 50 4.28 -6.34 -9.72
CA ARG A 50 3.44 -6.71 -10.87
C ARG A 50 2.16 -5.87 -10.96
N VAL A 51 1.59 -5.44 -9.83
CA VAL A 51 0.49 -4.46 -9.83
C VAL A 51 0.97 -3.13 -10.42
N CYS A 52 2.19 -2.68 -10.09
CA CYS A 52 2.77 -1.48 -10.70
C CYS A 52 2.96 -1.62 -12.21
N LEU A 53 3.46 -2.76 -12.69
CA LEU A 53 3.61 -3.04 -14.13
C LEU A 53 2.26 -2.94 -14.85
N LEU A 54 1.21 -3.52 -14.24
CA LEU A 54 -0.14 -3.46 -14.76
C LEU A 54 -0.66 -2.02 -14.83
N GLY A 55 -0.53 -1.27 -13.73
CA GLY A 55 -0.93 0.14 -13.68
C GLY A 55 -0.19 1.00 -14.71
N ALA A 56 1.12 0.79 -14.88
CA ALA A 56 1.92 1.51 -15.87
C ALA A 56 1.53 1.17 -17.31
N ALA A 57 1.17 -0.09 -17.61
CA ALA A 57 0.70 -0.50 -18.93
C ALA A 57 -0.64 0.17 -19.29
N ILE A 58 -1.56 0.23 -18.32
CA ILE A 58 -2.86 0.91 -18.47
C ILE A 58 -2.65 2.42 -18.69
N ARG A 59 -1.82 3.07 -17.86
CA ARG A 59 -1.53 4.51 -17.96
C ARG A 59 -0.91 4.90 -19.30
N LYS A 60 -0.03 4.06 -19.87
CA LYS A 60 0.61 4.31 -21.18
C LYS A 60 -0.31 4.04 -22.37
N GLY A 61 -1.52 3.49 -22.14
CA GLY A 61 -2.43 3.09 -23.21
C GLY A 61 -1.82 2.01 -24.10
N SER A 62 -1.37 0.89 -23.49
CA SER A 62 -0.74 -0.21 -24.23
C SER A 62 -1.57 -0.62 -25.45
N GLN A 63 -0.92 -0.76 -26.61
CA GLN A 63 -1.55 -1.15 -27.89
C GLN A 63 -2.23 -2.53 -27.83
N HIS A 64 -1.94 -3.32 -26.79
CA HIS A 64 -2.61 -4.57 -26.49
C HIS A 64 -3.44 -4.41 -25.21
N PRO A 65 -4.75 -4.72 -25.25
CA PRO A 65 -5.57 -4.71 -24.06
C PRO A 65 -5.03 -5.72 -23.05
N VAL A 66 -4.84 -5.29 -21.81
CA VAL A 66 -4.43 -6.18 -20.74
C VAL A 66 -5.51 -7.23 -20.54
N SER A 67 -5.14 -8.51 -20.56
CA SER A 67 -6.08 -9.61 -20.34
C SER A 67 -6.73 -9.52 -18.96
N HIS A 68 -8.06 -9.69 -18.89
CA HIS A 68 -8.78 -9.75 -17.62
C HIS A 68 -8.22 -10.80 -16.65
N ASN A 69 -7.70 -11.91 -17.18
CA ASN A 69 -7.08 -12.97 -16.39
C ASN A 69 -5.88 -12.48 -15.56
N CYS A 70 -5.17 -11.43 -16.01
CA CYS A 70 -4.08 -10.84 -15.25
C CYS A 70 -4.56 -10.20 -13.94
N PHE A 71 -5.75 -9.61 -13.92
CA PHE A 71 -6.35 -9.06 -12.71
C PHE A 71 -6.78 -10.16 -11.75
N ASP A 72 -7.40 -11.22 -12.27
CA ASP A 72 -7.89 -12.33 -11.44
C ASP A 72 -6.72 -13.08 -10.77
N ILE A 73 -5.67 -13.39 -11.53
CA ILE A 73 -4.45 -14.03 -11.01
C ILE A 73 -3.79 -13.16 -9.92
N LEU A 74 -3.61 -11.85 -10.17
CA LEU A 74 -3.01 -10.96 -9.17
C LEU A 74 -3.89 -10.82 -7.93
N ARG A 75 -5.21 -10.76 -8.11
CA ARG A 75 -6.16 -10.72 -6.98
C ARG A 75 -6.04 -11.98 -6.14
N GLU A 76 -6.02 -13.16 -6.75
CA GLU A 76 -5.86 -14.44 -6.04
C GLU A 76 -4.54 -14.49 -5.25
N GLU A 77 -3.43 -14.05 -5.85
CA GLU A 77 -2.13 -14.01 -5.17
C GLU A 77 -2.11 -13.03 -3.99
N ILE A 78 -2.69 -11.83 -4.15
CA ILE A 78 -2.81 -10.87 -3.04
C ILE A 78 -3.73 -11.42 -1.95
N VAL A 79 -4.82 -12.11 -2.32
CA VAL A 79 -5.75 -12.75 -1.37
C VAL A 79 -5.13 -13.97 -0.67
N ALA A 80 -4.22 -14.67 -1.32
CA ALA A 80 -3.49 -15.80 -0.73
C ALA A 80 -2.34 -15.33 0.20
N PHE A 81 -1.84 -14.10 0.03
CA PHE A 81 -0.77 -13.57 0.86
C PHE A 81 -1.20 -13.41 2.33
N ALA A 82 -0.60 -14.18 3.23
CA ALA A 82 -0.72 -13.96 4.67
C ALA A 82 0.65 -13.54 5.24
N PRO A 83 0.71 -12.50 6.10
CA PRO A 83 1.95 -12.16 6.79
C PRO A 83 2.36 -13.35 7.68
N SER A 84 3.58 -13.84 7.48
CA SER A 84 4.10 -14.99 8.21
C SER A 84 5.26 -14.58 9.09
N VAL A 85 5.26 -15.05 10.34
CA VAL A 85 6.31 -14.77 11.32
C VAL A 85 6.83 -16.11 11.83
N SER A 86 8.15 -16.31 11.83
CA SER A 86 8.73 -17.51 12.41
C SER A 86 8.51 -17.53 13.93
N ALA A 87 8.34 -18.71 14.54
CA ALA A 87 8.17 -18.83 16.00
C ALA A 87 9.35 -18.22 16.77
N ALA A 88 10.57 -18.34 16.25
CA ALA A 88 11.77 -17.73 16.84
C ALA A 88 11.76 -16.20 16.78
N THR A 89 11.13 -15.63 15.75
CA THR A 89 10.97 -14.18 15.59
C THR A 89 9.82 -13.65 16.43
N ALA A 90 8.71 -14.40 16.54
CA ALA A 90 7.53 -14.00 17.30
C ALA A 90 7.85 -13.75 18.79
N GLY A 91 8.70 -14.57 19.40
CA GLY A 91 9.12 -14.40 20.80
C GLY A 91 10.00 -13.17 21.09
N ARG A 92 10.35 -12.37 20.06
CA ARG A 92 11.18 -11.17 20.21
C ARG A 92 10.40 -9.86 20.28
N PHE A 93 9.10 -9.90 19.99
CA PHE A 93 8.23 -8.73 19.94
C PHE A 93 7.18 -8.83 21.05
N SER A 94 6.76 -7.69 21.57
CA SER A 94 5.57 -7.63 22.42
C SER A 94 4.31 -7.94 21.61
N GLU A 95 3.20 -8.24 22.30
CA GLU A 95 1.90 -8.43 21.64
C GLU A 95 1.47 -7.17 20.87
N GLU A 96 1.76 -5.98 21.42
CA GLU A 96 1.45 -4.70 20.78
C GLU A 96 2.27 -4.48 19.50
N GLU A 97 3.58 -4.76 19.54
CA GLU A 97 4.47 -4.66 18.38
C GLU A 97 4.05 -5.65 17.28
N MET A 98 3.68 -6.87 17.67
CA MET A 98 3.18 -7.86 16.73
C MET A 98 1.87 -7.42 16.07
N LEU A 99 0.94 -6.84 16.85
CA LEU A 99 -0.30 -6.27 16.34
C LEU A 99 -0.02 -5.17 15.32
N LEU A 100 0.89 -4.23 15.63
CA LEU A 100 1.29 -3.16 14.69
C LEU A 100 1.84 -3.71 13.37
N LEU A 101 2.71 -4.72 13.43
CA LEU A 101 3.33 -5.32 12.24
C LEU A 101 2.33 -6.10 11.39
N LEU A 102 1.46 -6.89 12.02
CA LEU A 102 0.44 -7.67 11.32
C LEU A 102 -0.61 -6.74 10.68
N THR A 103 -1.10 -5.75 11.42
CA THR A 103 -2.01 -4.74 10.88
C THR A 103 -1.36 -4.01 9.71
N GLN A 104 -0.10 -3.56 9.84
CA GLN A 104 0.62 -2.90 8.75
C GLN A 104 0.63 -3.72 7.46
N ALA A 105 0.92 -5.02 7.54
CA ALA A 105 0.93 -5.89 6.36
C ALA A 105 -0.47 -6.10 5.76
N ASN A 106 -1.49 -6.28 6.59
CA ASN A 106 -2.87 -6.44 6.13
C ASN A 106 -3.41 -5.18 5.47
N LEU A 107 -3.07 -4.01 6.02
CA LEU A 107 -3.44 -2.71 5.44
C LEU A 107 -2.82 -2.52 4.05
N HIS A 108 -1.56 -2.89 3.83
CA HIS A 108 -0.93 -2.85 2.50
C HIS A 108 -1.55 -3.84 1.53
N ARG A 109 -1.89 -5.05 1.99
CA ARG A 109 -2.61 -6.04 1.20
C ARG A 109 -3.97 -5.50 0.74
N ASN A 110 -4.76 -4.92 1.65
CA ASN A 110 -6.06 -4.36 1.33
C ASN A 110 -5.95 -3.13 0.39
N ALA A 111 -4.94 -2.28 0.60
CA ALA A 111 -4.67 -1.16 -0.31
C ALA A 111 -4.28 -1.66 -1.71
N ALA A 112 -3.49 -2.72 -1.82
CA ALA A 112 -3.15 -3.33 -3.10
C ALA A 112 -4.38 -3.91 -3.82
N LEU A 113 -5.30 -4.54 -3.09
CA LEU A 113 -6.58 -5.01 -3.64
C LEU A 113 -7.43 -3.84 -4.15
N LEU A 114 -7.49 -2.74 -3.40
CA LEU A 114 -8.25 -1.55 -3.79
C LEU A 114 -7.65 -0.87 -5.02
N ILE A 115 -6.32 -0.72 -5.08
CA ILE A 115 -5.63 -0.23 -6.28
C ILE A 115 -5.91 -1.14 -7.47
N LEU A 116 -5.76 -2.45 -7.31
CA LEU A 116 -6.02 -3.41 -8.39
C LEU A 116 -7.48 -3.35 -8.87
N HIS A 117 -8.42 -3.16 -7.94
CA HIS A 117 -9.83 -2.96 -8.24
C HIS A 117 -10.05 -1.70 -9.07
N ARG A 118 -9.49 -0.55 -8.67
CA ARG A 118 -9.62 0.71 -9.39
C ARG A 118 -8.87 0.77 -10.72
N LEU A 119 -7.83 -0.04 -10.89
CA LEU A 119 -7.22 -0.26 -12.20
C LEU A 119 -8.13 -1.03 -13.16
N ARG A 120 -9.06 -1.86 -12.65
CA ARG A 120 -10.01 -2.63 -13.46
C ARG A 120 -11.33 -1.89 -13.68
N PHE A 121 -11.83 -1.24 -12.63
CA PHE A 121 -13.13 -0.59 -12.57
C PHE A 121 -12.96 0.89 -12.18
N PRO A 122 -13.20 1.83 -13.11
CA PRO A 122 -13.14 3.25 -12.81
C PRO A 122 -14.24 3.66 -11.81
N PHE A 123 -14.11 4.84 -11.21
CA PHE A 123 -15.14 5.39 -10.32
C PHE A 123 -16.50 5.46 -11.03
N GLY A 124 -17.57 5.09 -10.31
CA GLY A 124 -18.92 4.92 -10.85
C GLY A 124 -19.23 3.48 -11.29
N ASP A 125 -18.23 2.58 -11.27
CA ASP A 125 -18.41 1.15 -11.53
C ASP A 125 -17.82 0.33 -10.37
N GLN A 126 -18.56 -0.68 -9.91
CA GLN A 126 -18.19 -1.54 -8.77
C GLN A 126 -17.74 -0.76 -7.52
N ASP A 127 -18.38 0.38 -7.21
CA ASP A 127 -17.99 1.25 -6.10
C ASP A 127 -18.24 0.61 -4.73
N ASP A 128 -19.27 -0.23 -4.59
CA ASP A 128 -19.59 -0.93 -3.33
C ASP A 128 -18.41 -1.78 -2.83
N ASP A 129 -17.73 -2.49 -3.74
CA ASP A 129 -16.56 -3.32 -3.41
C ASP A 129 -15.35 -2.46 -2.99
N ALA A 130 -15.17 -1.31 -3.65
CA ALA A 130 -14.10 -0.37 -3.34
C ALA A 130 -14.32 0.30 -1.99
N GLU A 131 -15.56 0.72 -1.72
CA GLU A 131 -15.97 1.29 -0.44
C GLU A 131 -15.77 0.26 0.68
N PHE A 132 -16.17 -1.00 0.47
CA PHE A 132 -15.96 -2.06 1.45
C PHE A 132 -14.47 -2.27 1.80
N LEU A 133 -13.58 -2.26 0.80
CA LEU A 133 -12.13 -2.35 1.03
C LEU A 133 -11.60 -1.15 1.81
N SER A 134 -12.04 0.07 1.47
CA SER A 134 -11.67 1.28 2.18
C SER A 134 -12.13 1.27 3.65
N GLN A 135 -13.41 0.95 3.89
CA GLN A 135 -13.95 0.83 5.24
C GLN A 135 -13.20 -0.22 6.06
N THR A 136 -12.81 -1.34 5.44
CA THR A 136 -11.99 -2.37 6.08
C THR A 136 -10.63 -1.83 6.51
N ILE A 137 -9.93 -1.12 5.62
CA ILE A 137 -8.64 -0.44 5.92
C ILE A 137 -8.79 0.52 7.12
N ILE A 138 -9.81 1.38 7.08
CA ILE A 138 -10.04 2.40 8.11
C ILE A 138 -10.33 1.74 9.45
N ARG A 139 -11.21 0.73 9.48
CA ARG A 139 -11.60 0.01 10.70
C ARG A 139 -10.42 -0.73 11.33
N GLU A 140 -9.62 -1.44 10.53
CA GLU A 140 -8.44 -2.16 11.03
C GLU A 140 -7.40 -1.19 11.61
N MET A 141 -7.16 -0.06 10.94
CA MET A 141 -6.27 0.98 11.45
C MET A 141 -6.78 1.55 12.78
N GLN A 142 -8.06 1.91 12.86
CA GLN A 142 -8.67 2.48 14.08
C GLN A 142 -8.63 1.48 15.24
N TYR A 143 -8.89 0.21 14.96
CA TYR A 143 -8.76 -0.86 15.96
C TYR A 143 -7.33 -0.94 16.50
N CYS A 144 -6.33 -0.95 15.62
CA CYS A 144 -4.93 -0.99 16.01
C CYS A 144 -4.53 0.23 16.88
N LEU A 145 -4.98 1.44 16.49
CA LEU A 145 -4.76 2.66 17.27
C LEU A 145 -5.42 2.59 18.65
N ALA A 146 -6.66 2.08 18.73
CA ALA A 146 -7.37 1.96 20.00
C ALA A 146 -6.65 1.04 20.98
N MET A 147 -6.10 -0.08 20.47
CA MET A 147 -5.41 -1.09 21.26
C MET A 147 -3.97 -0.71 21.64
N THR A 148 -3.20 -0.16 20.70
CA THR A 148 -1.76 0.06 20.88
C THR A 148 -1.40 1.51 21.19
N LYS A 149 -2.36 2.45 21.05
CA LYS A 149 -2.15 3.91 21.09
C LYS A 149 -1.23 4.44 19.99
N HIS A 150 -0.84 3.59 19.05
CA HIS A 150 0.04 3.94 17.94
C HIS A 150 -0.61 3.55 16.61
N TYR A 151 -0.33 4.31 15.57
CA TYR A 151 -0.69 3.89 14.22
C TYR A 151 0.27 2.81 13.71
N PRO A 152 -0.20 1.85 12.90
CA PRO A 152 0.68 0.92 12.21
C PRO A 152 1.74 1.69 11.38
N PRO A 153 3.03 1.33 11.44
CA PRO A 153 4.09 2.09 10.78
C PRO A 153 3.96 2.06 9.24
N ASN A 154 4.51 3.07 8.57
CA ASN A 154 4.69 3.11 7.10
C ASN A 154 3.42 2.85 6.25
N ILE A 155 2.24 3.31 6.67
CA ILE A 155 0.99 3.18 5.90
C ILE A 155 0.65 4.45 5.09
N SER A 156 1.66 5.23 4.69
CA SER A 156 1.50 6.50 3.97
C SER A 156 0.80 6.35 2.63
N LEU A 157 1.00 5.24 1.92
CA LEU A 157 0.25 4.90 0.70
C LEU A 157 -1.20 4.51 1.00
N VAL A 158 -1.41 3.75 2.08
CA VAL A 158 -2.71 3.15 2.41
C VAL A 158 -3.76 4.21 2.69
N LEU A 159 -3.38 5.28 3.40
CA LEU A 159 -4.31 6.31 3.85
C LEU A 159 -4.95 7.10 2.69
N PRO A 160 -4.19 7.66 1.73
CA PRO A 160 -4.76 8.28 0.53
C PRO A 160 -5.59 7.30 -0.31
N VAL A 161 -5.13 6.05 -0.45
CA VAL A 161 -5.83 5.03 -1.24
C VAL A 161 -7.21 4.74 -0.65
N ALA A 162 -7.32 4.52 0.66
CA ALA A 162 -8.62 4.36 1.30
C ALA A 162 -9.43 5.65 1.31
N GLY A 163 -8.78 6.80 1.58
CA GLY A 163 -9.44 8.10 1.62
C GLY A 163 -10.05 8.55 0.30
N ALA A 164 -9.49 8.11 -0.84
CA ALA A 164 -10.06 8.37 -2.16
C ALA A 164 -11.49 7.81 -2.31
N GLU A 165 -11.81 6.73 -1.59
CA GLU A 165 -13.11 6.06 -1.65
C GLU A 165 -14.13 6.62 -0.64
N VAL A 166 -13.70 7.48 0.30
CA VAL A 166 -14.59 8.04 1.31
C VAL A 166 -15.39 9.20 0.71
N GLN A 167 -16.70 8.99 0.65
CA GLN A 167 -17.65 9.94 0.07
C GLN A 167 -18.12 11.00 1.08
N ASP A 168 -18.10 10.71 2.38
CA ASP A 168 -18.57 11.64 3.41
C ASP A 168 -17.46 12.59 3.90
N SER A 169 -17.83 13.86 4.11
CA SER A 169 -16.88 14.91 4.51
C SER A 169 -16.22 14.63 5.87
N VAL A 170 -16.93 13.99 6.78
CA VAL A 170 -16.46 13.68 8.14
C VAL A 170 -15.38 12.59 8.09
N GLY A 171 -15.58 11.54 7.30
CA GLY A 171 -14.63 10.46 7.09
C GLY A 171 -13.36 10.94 6.41
N ARG A 172 -13.48 11.85 5.43
CA ARG A 172 -12.31 12.50 4.79
C ARG A 172 -11.51 13.31 5.80
N GLU A 173 -12.17 14.08 6.65
CA GLU A 173 -11.51 14.89 7.68
C GLU A 173 -10.84 14.03 8.78
N ASN A 174 -11.44 12.89 9.12
CA ASN A 174 -10.85 11.90 10.02
C ASN A 174 -9.57 11.26 9.44
N ILE A 175 -9.53 11.01 8.13
CA ILE A 175 -8.33 10.50 7.44
C ILE A 175 -7.26 11.58 7.37
N LEU A 176 -7.64 12.81 7.04
CA LEU A 176 -6.71 13.95 6.97
C LEU A 176 -6.08 14.27 8.33
N SER A 177 -6.87 14.27 9.41
CA SER A 177 -6.35 14.43 10.77
C SER A 177 -5.45 13.26 11.19
N SER A 178 -5.75 12.03 10.75
CA SER A 178 -4.87 10.87 10.94
C SER A 178 -3.56 10.98 10.15
N LEU A 179 -3.53 11.65 9.00
CA LEU A 179 -2.28 11.95 8.27
C LEU A 179 -1.46 13.03 8.99
N GLN A 180 -2.10 14.14 9.35
CA GLN A 180 -1.47 15.29 10.00
C GLN A 180 -0.87 14.96 11.37
N SER A 181 -1.55 14.11 12.15
CA SER A 181 -1.09 13.68 13.47
C SER A 181 0.13 12.76 13.44
N ARG A 182 0.52 12.24 12.26
CA ARG A 182 1.59 11.25 12.15
C ARG A 182 2.93 11.83 11.75
N ASP A 183 2.94 12.81 10.85
CA ASP A 183 4.16 13.51 10.44
C ASP A 183 3.81 14.69 9.49
N GLU A 184 4.21 15.91 9.86
CA GLU A 184 4.04 17.11 9.00
C GLU A 184 4.81 16.97 7.66
N GLY A 185 5.93 16.23 7.65
CA GLY A 185 6.78 16.02 6.48
C GLY A 185 6.18 15.05 5.46
N THR A 186 5.70 13.90 5.91
CA THR A 186 5.04 12.88 5.05
C THR A 186 3.74 13.42 4.44
N THR A 187 2.97 14.19 5.20
CA THR A 187 1.74 14.83 4.74
C THR A 187 2.05 15.86 3.65
N ARG A 188 3.06 16.71 3.85
CA ARG A 188 3.52 17.69 2.85
C ARG A 188 4.03 17.02 1.57
N TYR A 189 4.84 15.96 1.67
CA TYR A 189 5.31 15.19 0.50
C TYR A 189 4.17 14.54 -0.29
N LEU A 190 3.16 13.98 0.40
CA LEU A 190 1.99 13.40 -0.27
C LEU A 190 1.16 14.48 -0.99
N PHE A 191 0.99 15.67 -0.41
CA PHE A 191 0.31 16.79 -1.06
C PHE A 191 1.10 17.36 -2.24
N ASP A 192 2.42 17.51 -2.11
CA ASP A 192 3.33 17.89 -3.21
C ASP A 192 3.31 16.84 -4.34
N LEU A 193 2.90 15.60 -4.05
CA LEU A 193 2.72 14.52 -5.03
C LEU A 193 1.45 14.66 -5.88
N PHE A 194 0.42 15.32 -5.32
CA PHE A 194 -0.89 15.55 -5.95
C PHE A 194 -0.91 16.85 -6.74
N ASP A 195 -0.06 17.82 -6.42
CA ASP A 195 0.21 18.96 -7.29
C ASP A 195 1.07 18.45 -8.46
N GLU A 196 0.49 18.43 -9.67
CA GLU A 196 1.29 18.23 -10.88
C GLU A 196 2.24 19.41 -11.02
N ASP A 197 3.48 19.22 -10.56
CA ASP A 197 4.55 20.17 -10.80
C ASP A 197 4.99 20.02 -12.26
N ASP A 198 4.35 20.79 -13.15
CA ASP A 198 4.66 20.93 -14.58
C ASP A 198 6.11 21.40 -14.84
N ASN A 199 6.89 21.68 -13.79
CA ASN A 199 8.24 22.23 -13.87
C ASN A 199 9.35 21.35 -13.27
N LEU A 200 9.15 20.04 -13.06
CA LEU A 200 10.29 19.15 -12.77
C LEU A 200 11.15 18.90 -14.03
N SER A 201 11.86 19.93 -14.50
CA SER A 201 13.08 19.77 -15.27
C SER A 201 14.13 19.15 -14.36
N ILE A 202 14.22 17.82 -14.37
CA ILE A 202 15.40 17.13 -13.89
C ILE A 202 16.50 17.38 -14.94
N PRO A 203 17.59 18.10 -14.63
CA PRO A 203 18.73 18.10 -15.52
C PRO A 203 19.35 16.69 -15.45
N LEU A 204 19.45 16.05 -16.61
CA LEU A 204 20.24 14.83 -16.83
C LEU A 204 21.71 15.05 -16.45
#